data_AF-A0A383CW99-F1
#
_entry.id   AF-A0A383CW99-F1
#
_cell.length_a   1.000
_cell.length_b   1.000
_cell.length_c   1.000
_cell.angle_alpha   90.00
_cell.angle_beta   90.00
_cell.angle_gamma   90.00
#
_symmetry.space_group_name_H-M   'P 1'
#
loop_
_entity.id
_entity.type
_entity.pdbx_description
1 polymer ?
#
loop_
_entity_poly.entity_id
_entity_poly.type
_entity_poly.pdbx_seq_one_letter_code
_entity_poly.pdbx_strand_id
1 'polypeptide(L)'
;MSGGYFSDAGLFLVDTVLGLYILIVLLRFLFQLTGVDFYNAISQFIVKASNPPLRSLRRVVPGFLGIDFACVVLLVVLTIIWIALTGRPIGIEGLGLLNGYTPRPMCLLIGAIAYLLKLTIWIFVYAIFGRAILSWLSTASRHPMLQLLYSFTEPLMAPARRIIPTTSGLDLSP
;
A
#
# COMPACT_ATOMS: atom_id res chain seq x y z
N MET A 1 17.33 34.46 0.26
CA MET A 1 17.40 33.01 0.55
C MET A 1 16.59 32.64 1.80
N SER A 2 15.32 33.03 1.88
CA SER A 2 14.43 32.68 3.02
C SER A 2 13.03 32.23 2.60
N GLY A 3 12.71 32.22 1.31
CA GLY A 3 11.40 31.80 0.77
C GLY A 3 11.26 30.30 0.47
N GLY A 4 12.32 29.51 0.60
CA GLY A 4 12.33 28.08 0.23
C GLY A 4 11.78 27.15 1.31
N TYR A 5 12.20 27.33 2.57
CA TYR A 5 11.90 26.39 3.66
C TYR A 5 10.40 26.18 3.92
N PHE A 6 9.59 27.24 3.80
CA PHE A 6 8.13 27.12 3.99
C PHE A 6 7.48 26.33 2.85
N SER A 7 7.93 26.54 1.61
CA SER A 7 7.49 25.77 0.45
C SER A 7 7.92 24.31 0.55
N ASP A 8 9.17 24.05 0.97
CA ASP A 8 9.71 22.71 1.14
C ASP A 8 9.01 21.94 2.27
N ALA A 9 8.73 22.61 3.39
CA ALA A 9 7.95 22.04 4.48
C ALA A 9 6.52 21.73 4.04
N GLY A 10 5.88 22.63 3.29
CA GLY A 10 4.55 22.40 2.71
C GLY A 10 4.53 21.20 1.76
N LEU A 11 5.50 21.11 0.86
CA LEU A 11 5.68 19.96 -0.05
C LEU A 11 5.88 18.66 0.73
N PHE A 12 6.71 18.67 1.76
CA PHE A 12 6.94 17.50 2.62
C PHE A 12 5.67 17.03 3.33
N LEU A 13 4.88 17.95 3.87
CA LEU A 13 3.62 17.62 4.53
C LEU A 13 2.61 17.03 3.56
N VAL A 14 2.43 17.63 2.39
CA VAL A 14 1.56 17.11 1.33
C VAL A 14 2.01 15.71 0.92
N ASP A 15 3.33 15.54 0.73
CA ASP A 15 3.92 14.27 0.32
C ASP A 15 3.68 13.16 1.35
N THR A 16 3.97 13.45 2.60
CA THR A 16 3.82 12.51 3.72
C THR A 16 2.37 12.14 3.93
N VAL A 17 1.47 13.12 4.01
CA VAL A 17 0.05 12.87 4.31
C VAL A 17 -0.63 12.09 3.18
N LEU A 18 -0.45 12.52 1.93
CA LEU A 18 -1.05 11.83 0.79
C LEU A 18 -0.43 10.45 0.58
N GLY A 19 0.89 10.32 0.69
CA GLY A 19 1.59 9.03 0.57
C GLY A 19 1.15 8.02 1.62
N LEU A 20 1.06 8.43 2.89
CA LEU A 20 0.55 7.58 3.97
C LEU A 20 -0.93 7.21 3.75
N TYR A 21 -1.73 8.14 3.25
CA TYR A 21 -3.14 7.86 2.99
C TYR A 21 -3.32 6.87 1.83
N ILE A 22 -2.58 7.04 0.73
CA ILE A 22 -2.55 6.09 -0.39
C ILE A 22 -2.12 4.70 0.11
N LEU A 23 -1.09 4.63 0.95
CA LEU A 23 -0.64 3.38 1.58
C LEU A 23 -1.78 2.70 2.36
N ILE A 24 -2.51 3.45 3.21
CA ILE A 24 -3.64 2.90 3.98
C ILE A 24 -4.72 2.36 3.05
N VAL A 25 -5.13 3.11 2.03
CA VAL A 25 -6.17 2.67 1.09
C VAL A 25 -5.69 1.46 0.28
N LEU A 26 -4.40 1.42 -0.08
CA LEU A 26 -3.84 0.31 -0.85
C LEU A 26 -3.77 -0.95 0.00
N LEU A 27 -3.31 -0.85 1.25
CA LEU A 27 -3.32 -1.97 2.19
C LEU A 27 -4.73 -2.53 2.38
N ARG A 28 -5.73 -1.67 2.50
CA ARG A 28 -7.14 -2.09 2.58
C ARG A 28 -7.57 -2.90 1.37
N PHE A 29 -7.22 -2.44 0.16
CA PHE A 29 -7.50 -3.14 -1.09
C PHE A 29 -6.78 -4.50 -1.13
N LEU A 30 -5.48 -4.53 -0.79
CA LEU A 30 -4.70 -5.77 -0.77
C LEU A 30 -5.24 -6.75 0.28
N PHE A 31 -5.66 -6.30 1.46
CA PHE A 31 -6.25 -7.16 2.49
C PHE A 31 -7.53 -7.85 2.02
N GLN A 32 -8.35 -7.14 1.25
CA GLN A 32 -9.51 -7.72 0.59
C GLN A 32 -9.11 -8.78 -0.45
N LEU A 33 -8.08 -8.51 -1.26
CA LEU A 33 -7.58 -9.46 -2.26
C LEU A 33 -6.95 -10.71 -1.65
N THR A 34 -6.23 -10.58 -0.55
CA THR A 34 -5.52 -11.68 0.10
C THR A 34 -6.40 -12.44 1.10
N GLY A 35 -7.61 -11.96 1.38
CA GLY A 35 -8.51 -12.58 2.37
C GLY A 35 -7.98 -12.51 3.80
N VAL A 36 -7.32 -11.41 4.16
CA VAL A 36 -6.80 -11.21 5.54
C VAL A 36 -7.96 -11.09 6.52
N ASP A 37 -7.78 -11.66 7.72
CA ASP A 37 -8.74 -11.56 8.80
C ASP A 37 -8.95 -10.09 9.26
N PHE A 38 -10.19 -9.62 9.18
CA PHE A 38 -10.61 -8.28 9.58
C PHE A 38 -10.83 -8.12 11.10
N TYR A 39 -10.71 -9.19 11.90
CA TYR A 39 -10.78 -9.12 13.36
C TYR A 39 -9.49 -8.60 14.01
N ASN A 40 -8.38 -8.49 13.26
CA ASN A 40 -7.14 -7.90 13.76
C ASN A 40 -7.25 -6.37 13.89
N ALA A 41 -6.76 -5.81 15.01
CA ALA A 41 -6.79 -4.36 15.29
C ALA A 41 -6.17 -3.51 14.17
N ILE A 42 -5.08 -3.97 13.53
CA ILE A 42 -4.43 -3.25 12.42
C ILE A 42 -5.32 -3.25 11.18
N SER A 43 -5.94 -4.39 10.87
CA SER A 43 -6.89 -4.51 9.76
C SER A 43 -8.11 -3.61 9.98
N GLN A 44 -8.64 -3.58 11.21
CA GLN A 44 -9.74 -2.69 11.58
C GLN A 44 -9.35 -1.22 11.46
N PHE A 45 -8.15 -0.83 11.90
CA PHE A 45 -7.65 0.53 11.75
C PHE A 45 -7.61 0.93 10.26
N ILE A 46 -6.99 0.10 9.42
CA ILE A 46 -6.86 0.34 7.98
C ILE A 46 -8.24 0.46 7.31
N VAL A 47 -9.16 -0.44 7.60
CA VAL A 47 -10.53 -0.41 7.07
C VAL A 47 -11.27 0.83 7.57
N LYS A 48 -11.16 1.18 8.84
CA LYS A 48 -11.86 2.33 9.43
C LYS A 48 -11.31 3.66 8.90
N ALA A 49 -10.00 3.79 8.74
CA ALA A 49 -9.35 4.99 8.21
C ALA A 49 -9.65 5.22 6.72
N SER A 50 -9.78 4.16 5.94
CA SER A 50 -10.06 4.24 4.50
C SER A 50 -11.56 4.38 4.17
N ASN A 51 -12.45 3.95 5.06
CA ASN A 51 -13.90 3.90 4.82
C ASN A 51 -14.60 5.24 4.49
N PRO A 52 -14.27 6.40 5.09
CA PRO A 52 -15.06 7.62 4.91
C PRO A 52 -15.22 8.07 3.44
N PRO A 53 -14.15 8.25 2.63
CA PRO A 53 -14.33 8.56 1.21
C PRO A 53 -14.89 7.40 0.40
N LEU A 54 -14.57 6.16 0.78
CA LEU A 54 -15.07 4.97 0.08
C LEU A 54 -16.58 4.82 0.21
N ARG A 55 -17.18 5.19 1.35
CA ARG A 55 -18.63 5.21 1.52
C ARG A 55 -19.32 6.17 0.55
N SER A 56 -18.73 7.35 0.34
CA SER A 56 -19.26 8.32 -0.63
C SER A 56 -19.10 7.82 -2.06
N LEU A 57 -17.92 7.28 -2.40
CA LEU A 57 -17.62 6.83 -3.75
C LEU A 57 -18.42 5.59 -4.16
N ARG A 58 -18.68 4.67 -3.22
CA ARG A 58 -19.55 3.48 -3.43
C ARG A 58 -21.00 3.83 -3.77
N ARG A 59 -21.45 5.07 -3.54
CA ARG A 59 -22.76 5.53 -4.00
C ARG A 59 -22.80 5.74 -5.51
N VAL A 60 -21.65 6.01 -6.12
CA VAL A 60 -21.52 6.29 -7.57
C VAL A 60 -20.95 5.10 -8.31
N VAL A 61 -19.96 4.42 -7.72
CA VAL A 61 -19.27 3.28 -8.31
C VAL A 61 -19.84 1.99 -7.71
N PRO A 62 -20.57 1.17 -8.48
CA PRO A 62 -21.04 -0.13 -8.01
C PRO A 62 -19.85 -1.08 -7.76
N GLY A 63 -19.97 -1.94 -6.76
CA GLY A 63 -19.06 -3.08 -6.61
C GLY A 63 -19.37 -4.15 -7.65
N PHE A 64 -18.34 -4.82 -8.18
CA PHE A 64 -18.51 -5.87 -9.19
C PHE A 64 -17.60 -7.07 -8.87
N LEU A 65 -18.13 -8.29 -9.00
CA LEU A 65 -17.41 -9.56 -8.80
C LEU A 65 -16.67 -9.71 -7.44
N GLY A 66 -17.21 -9.14 -6.36
CA GLY A 66 -16.56 -9.22 -5.04
C GLY A 66 -15.32 -8.32 -4.88
N ILE A 67 -14.96 -7.55 -5.90
CA ILE A 67 -13.90 -6.54 -5.86
C ILE A 67 -14.52 -5.17 -5.60
N ASP A 68 -13.93 -4.40 -4.67
CA ASP A 68 -14.35 -3.03 -4.38
C ASP A 68 -13.77 -2.07 -5.42
N PHE A 69 -14.47 -1.89 -6.55
CA PHE A 69 -14.08 -0.95 -7.61
C PHE A 69 -13.96 0.48 -7.11
N ALA A 70 -14.76 0.89 -6.12
CA ALA A 70 -14.62 2.21 -5.51
C ALA A 70 -13.24 2.36 -4.85
N CYS A 71 -12.66 1.28 -4.32
CA CYS A 71 -11.30 1.29 -3.76
C CYS A 71 -10.25 1.56 -4.84
N VAL A 72 -10.35 0.89 -5.99
CA VAL A 72 -9.44 1.08 -7.13
C VAL A 72 -9.55 2.50 -7.67
N VAL A 73 -10.78 3.01 -7.87
CA VAL A 73 -11.00 4.37 -8.33
C VAL A 73 -10.42 5.38 -7.34
N LEU A 74 -10.66 5.20 -6.04
CA LEU A 74 -10.09 6.09 -5.02
C LEU A 74 -8.57 6.08 -5.04
N LEU A 75 -7.94 4.90 -5.15
CA LEU A 75 -6.49 4.78 -5.24
C LEU A 75 -5.91 5.54 -6.43
N VAL A 76 -6.49 5.34 -7.62
CA VAL A 76 -6.05 6.02 -8.83
C VAL A 76 -6.21 7.52 -8.70
N VAL A 77 -7.36 8.00 -8.22
CA VAL A 77 -7.63 9.44 -8.04
C VAL A 77 -6.66 10.06 -7.03
N LEU A 78 -6.49 9.47 -5.85
CA LEU A 78 -5.56 9.98 -4.84
C LEU A 78 -4.13 10.01 -5.35
N THR A 79 -3.70 8.98 -6.07
CA THR A 79 -2.34 8.90 -6.62
C THR A 79 -2.14 9.94 -7.72
N ILE A 80 -3.12 10.14 -8.60
CA ILE A 80 -3.08 11.21 -9.61
C ILE A 80 -2.98 12.58 -8.95
N ILE A 81 -3.79 12.86 -7.92
CA ILE A 81 -3.74 14.13 -7.19
C ILE A 81 -2.36 14.33 -6.57
N TRP A 82 -1.83 13.32 -5.90
CA TRP A 82 -0.52 13.41 -5.27
C TRP A 82 0.60 13.64 -6.28
N ILE A 83 0.64 12.88 -7.39
CA ILE A 83 1.62 13.07 -8.47
C ILE A 83 1.48 14.46 -9.09
N ALA A 84 0.26 14.90 -9.38
CA ALA A 84 0.01 16.20 -9.98
C ALA A 84 0.47 17.35 -9.07
N LEU A 85 0.36 17.19 -7.75
CA LEU A 85 0.83 18.19 -6.79
C LEU A 85 2.35 18.14 -6.64
N THR A 86 2.94 16.98 -6.36
CA THR A 86 4.34 16.88 -5.92
C THR A 86 5.32 16.44 -7.02
N GLY A 87 4.90 15.61 -7.98
CA GLY A 87 5.75 15.10 -9.06
C GLY A 87 6.88 14.15 -8.62
N ARG A 88 6.98 13.77 -7.34
CA ARG A 88 8.11 13.02 -6.75
C ARG A 88 8.10 11.48 -6.85
N PRO A 89 6.98 10.74 -6.77
CA PRO A 89 7.00 9.28 -6.50
C PRO A 89 7.79 8.36 -7.43
N ILE A 90 8.00 8.80 -8.68
CA ILE A 90 8.43 7.92 -9.78
C ILE A 90 9.87 8.23 -10.20
N GLY A 91 10.51 9.23 -9.58
CA GLY A 91 11.81 9.73 -10.04
C GLY A 91 11.74 10.42 -11.40
N ILE A 92 10.53 10.76 -11.86
CA ILE A 92 10.30 11.61 -13.02
C ILE A 92 10.15 13.03 -12.48
N GLU A 93 11.27 13.62 -12.08
CA GLU A 93 11.29 15.01 -11.62
C GLU A 93 10.81 15.91 -12.76
N GLY A 94 9.91 16.85 -12.46
CA GLY A 94 9.40 17.79 -13.48
C GLY A 94 7.93 17.63 -13.90
N LEU A 95 7.08 17.00 -13.07
CA LEU A 95 5.63 16.88 -13.36
C LEU A 95 4.73 17.59 -12.34
N GLY A 96 5.25 18.01 -11.18
CA GLY A 96 4.43 18.55 -10.09
C GLY A 96 4.11 20.03 -10.28
N LEU A 97 2.82 20.38 -10.14
CA LEU A 97 2.29 21.75 -10.16
C LEU A 97 2.98 22.63 -9.12
N LEU A 98 3.22 22.09 -7.92
CA LEU A 98 3.86 22.83 -6.83
C LEU A 98 5.36 23.11 -7.08
N ASN A 99 5.96 22.45 -8.07
CA ASN A 99 7.34 22.71 -8.52
C ASN A 99 7.38 23.54 -9.82
N GLY A 100 6.24 24.12 -10.25
CA GLY A 100 6.15 24.96 -11.45
C GLY A 100 6.05 24.22 -12.77
N TYR A 101 5.86 22.89 -12.74
CA TYR A 101 5.70 22.08 -13.95
C TYR A 101 4.23 21.83 -14.28
N THR A 102 3.91 21.70 -15.57
CA THR A 102 2.56 21.34 -16.02
C THR A 102 2.43 19.83 -16.18
N PRO A 103 1.64 19.13 -15.35
CA PRO A 103 1.46 17.70 -15.48
C PRO A 103 0.67 17.38 -16.75
N ARG A 104 1.20 16.47 -17.57
CA ARG A 104 0.48 15.93 -18.72
C ARG A 104 -0.48 14.83 -18.25
N PRO A 105 -1.78 14.86 -18.61
CA PRO A 105 -2.77 13.89 -18.13
C PRO A 105 -2.39 12.43 -18.36
N MET A 106 -1.79 12.13 -19.52
CA MET A 106 -1.36 10.77 -19.86
C MET A 106 -0.22 10.29 -18.96
N CYS A 107 0.73 11.17 -18.61
CA CYS A 107 1.81 10.86 -17.68
C CYS A 107 1.30 10.62 -16.26
N LEU A 108 0.25 11.34 -15.84
CA LEU A 108 -0.36 11.14 -14.52
C LEU A 108 -0.99 9.75 -14.38
N LEU A 109 -1.72 9.28 -15.41
CA LEU A 109 -2.38 7.98 -15.36
C LEU A 109 -1.37 6.83 -15.37
N ILE A 110 -0.41 6.86 -16.31
CA ILE A 110 0.66 5.86 -16.39
C ILE A 110 1.46 5.88 -15.09
N GLY A 111 1.77 7.07 -14.58
CA GLY A 111 2.51 7.24 -13.34
C GLY A 111 1.78 6.68 -12.13
N ALA A 112 0.47 6.90 -12.03
CA ALA A 112 -0.33 6.38 -10.93
C ALA A 112 -0.33 4.85 -10.90
N ILE A 113 -0.50 4.22 -12.06
CA ILE A 113 -0.47 2.75 -12.18
C ILE A 113 0.93 2.21 -11.84
N ALA A 114 1.99 2.82 -12.40
CA ALA A 114 3.37 2.42 -12.14
C ALA A 114 3.73 2.55 -10.65
N TYR A 115 3.32 3.65 -10.01
CA TYR A 115 3.55 3.86 -8.58
C TYR A 115 2.79 2.84 -7.72
N LEU A 116 1.50 2.63 -7.97
CA LEU A 116 0.70 1.67 -7.21
C LEU A 116 1.25 0.24 -7.35
N LEU A 117 1.72 -0.14 -8.54
CA LEU A 117 2.38 -1.42 -8.77
C LEU A 117 3.69 -1.52 -7.98
N LYS A 118 4.56 -0.51 -8.08
CA LYS A 118 5.82 -0.42 -7.31
C LYS A 118 5.54 -0.51 -5.82
N LEU A 119 4.58 0.25 -5.31
CA LEU A 119 4.21 0.27 -3.90
C LEU A 119 3.69 -1.09 -3.44
N THR A 120 2.85 -1.74 -4.25
CA THR A 120 2.35 -3.10 -3.98
C THR A 120 3.51 -4.10 -3.84
N ILE A 121 4.47 -4.07 -4.76
CA ILE A 121 5.66 -4.94 -4.70
C ILE A 121 6.42 -4.68 -3.40
N TRP A 122 6.72 -3.43 -3.06
CA TRP A 122 7.42 -3.08 -1.84
C TRP A 122 6.67 -3.48 -0.57
N ILE A 123 5.35 -3.34 -0.53
CA ILE A 123 4.51 -3.81 0.58
C ILE A 123 4.71 -5.32 0.79
N PHE A 124 4.66 -6.13 -0.26
CA PHE A 124 4.87 -7.58 -0.14
C PHE A 124 6.31 -7.91 0.27
N VAL A 125 7.30 -7.23 -0.29
CA VAL A 125 8.71 -7.39 0.10
C VAL A 125 8.88 -7.14 1.60
N TYR A 126 8.41 -5.99 2.10
CA TYR A 126 8.50 -5.66 3.53
C TYR A 126 7.70 -6.62 4.40
N ALA A 127 6.52 -7.08 3.96
CA ALA A 127 5.73 -8.05 4.70
C ALA A 127 6.43 -9.42 4.82
N ILE A 128 7.09 -9.89 3.76
CA ILE A 128 7.87 -11.13 3.75
C ILE A 128 9.10 -10.99 4.67
N PHE A 129 9.83 -9.88 4.58
CA PHE A 129 10.95 -9.61 5.49
C PHE A 129 10.49 -9.53 6.95
N GLY A 130 9.38 -8.84 7.23
CA GLY A 130 8.79 -8.76 8.57
C GLY A 130 8.40 -10.13 9.11
N ARG A 131 7.81 -11.00 8.28
CA ARG A 131 7.51 -12.39 8.63
C ARG A 131 8.77 -13.19 8.96
N ALA A 132 9.83 -13.06 8.16
CA ALA A 132 11.11 -13.74 8.39
C ALA A 132 11.77 -13.31 9.71
N ILE A 133 11.84 -12.00 9.97
CA ILE A 133 12.41 -11.44 11.20
C ILE A 133 11.62 -11.91 12.42
N LEU A 134 10.29 -11.82 12.39
CA LEU A 134 9.44 -12.24 13.51
C LEU A 134 9.47 -13.75 13.76
N SER A 135 9.77 -14.56 12.74
CA SER A 135 9.88 -16.01 12.87
C SER A 135 11.06 -16.43 13.76
N TRP A 136 12.12 -15.62 13.80
CA TRP A 136 13.29 -15.83 14.66
C TRP A 136 13.01 -15.56 16.15
N LEU A 137 11.92 -14.86 16.47
CA LEU A 137 11.63 -14.45 17.85
C LEU A 137 10.93 -15.53 18.69
N SER A 138 10.78 -16.77 18.18
CA SER A 138 10.35 -18.05 18.81
C SER A 138 9.10 -18.09 19.72
N THR A 139 8.55 -16.96 20.15
CA THR A 139 7.41 -16.81 21.08
C THR A 139 6.15 -16.29 20.35
N ALA A 140 6.19 -16.16 19.02
CA ALA A 140 5.25 -15.36 18.26
C ALA A 140 4.00 -16.09 17.73
N SER A 141 3.84 -17.39 17.98
CA SER A 141 2.75 -18.21 17.40
C SER A 141 1.32 -17.72 17.75
N ARG A 142 1.17 -16.92 18.81
CA ARG A 142 -0.11 -16.29 19.20
C ARG A 142 -0.17 -14.77 18.98
N HIS A 143 0.86 -14.14 18.42
CA HIS A 143 0.86 -12.68 18.27
C HIS A 143 0.00 -12.25 17.06
N PRO A 144 -1.00 -11.36 17.23
CA PRO A 144 -1.92 -10.97 16.16
C PRO A 144 -1.22 -10.44 14.90
N MET A 145 -0.10 -9.73 15.05
CA MET A 145 0.67 -9.22 13.89
C MET A 145 1.27 -10.34 13.06
N LEU A 146 1.73 -11.43 13.70
CA LEU A 146 2.29 -12.56 12.98
C LEU A 146 1.18 -13.22 12.14
N GLN A 147 0.03 -13.49 12.75
CA GLN A 147 -1.12 -14.07 12.05
C GLN A 147 -1.53 -13.22 10.83
N LEU A 148 -1.58 -11.89 10.98
CA LEU A 148 -1.87 -10.97 9.88
C LEU A 148 -0.82 -11.06 8.75
N LEU A 149 0.47 -11.06 9.07
CA LEU A 149 1.54 -11.18 8.07
C LEU A 149 1.51 -12.53 7.34
N TYR A 150 1.22 -13.62 8.07
CA TYR A 150 1.06 -14.94 7.46
C TYR A 150 -0.11 -14.94 6.49
N SER A 151 -1.32 -14.57 6.94
CA SER A 151 -2.51 -14.51 6.07
C SER A 151 -2.34 -13.56 4.87
N PHE A 152 -1.66 -12.43 5.07
CA PHE A 152 -1.42 -11.45 4.01
C PHE A 152 -0.43 -11.96 2.94
N THR A 153 0.64 -12.64 3.36
CA THR A 153 1.66 -13.17 2.43
C THR A 153 1.31 -14.56 1.87
N GLU A 154 0.32 -15.23 2.44
CA GLU A 154 -0.07 -16.61 2.09
C GLU A 154 -0.40 -16.81 0.61
N PRO A 155 -1.19 -15.95 -0.06
CA PRO A 155 -1.55 -16.15 -1.47
C PRO A 155 -0.33 -16.07 -2.40
N LEU A 156 0.68 -15.27 -2.04
CA LEU A 156 1.92 -15.14 -2.80
C LEU A 156 2.89 -16.29 -2.51
N MET A 157 2.92 -16.77 -1.27
CA MET A 157 3.83 -17.84 -0.81
C MET A 157 3.31 -19.26 -1.03
N ALA A 158 2.00 -19.45 -1.20
CA ALA A 158 1.40 -20.77 -1.44
C ALA A 158 1.86 -21.41 -2.75
N PRO A 159 1.91 -20.71 -3.91
CA PRO A 159 2.50 -21.27 -5.13
C PRO A 159 3.99 -21.58 -4.98
N ALA A 160 4.76 -20.68 -4.34
CA ALA A 160 6.20 -20.86 -4.15
C ALA A 160 6.52 -22.12 -3.31
N ARG A 161 5.75 -22.38 -2.23
CA ARG A 161 5.88 -23.60 -1.41
C ARG A 161 5.50 -24.89 -2.11
N ARG A 162 4.72 -24.83 -3.20
CA ARG A 162 4.41 -26.02 -4.00
C ARG A 162 5.57 -26.42 -4.92
N ILE A 163 6.43 -25.46 -5.28
CA ILE A 163 7.56 -25.65 -6.20
C ILE A 163 8.83 -26.02 -5.44
N ILE A 164 9.04 -25.41 -4.28
CA ILE A 164 10.15 -25.73 -3.39
C ILE A 164 9.64 -26.79 -2.40
N PRO A 165 9.98 -28.09 -2.58
CA PRO A 165 9.68 -29.08 -1.55
C PRO A 165 10.24 -28.59 -0.22
N THR A 166 9.59 -28.94 0.89
CA THR A 166 10.05 -28.61 2.25
C THR A 166 11.33 -29.38 2.59
N THR A 167 12.43 -29.13 1.88
CA THR A 167 13.78 -29.57 2.22
C THR A 167 14.42 -28.52 3.12
N SER A 168 13.99 -28.54 4.37
CA SER A 168 14.71 -28.06 5.54
C SER A 168 13.77 -28.28 6.72
N GLY A 169 13.92 -29.29 7.57
CA GLY A 169 15.19 -29.94 7.92
C GLY A 169 16.15 -28.98 8.64
N LEU A 170 15.87 -27.68 8.64
CA LEU A 170 16.43 -26.74 9.58
C LEU A 170 15.54 -26.80 10.83
N ASP A 171 15.78 -27.87 11.56
CA ASP A 171 15.85 -27.79 13.01
C ASP A 171 16.86 -26.68 13.35
N LEU A 172 16.37 -25.44 13.45
CA LEU A 172 17.05 -24.36 14.17
C LEU A 172 16.63 -24.47 15.65
N SER A 173 16.82 -25.66 16.23
CA SER A 173 16.75 -25.84 17.68
C SER A 173 17.96 -25.17 18.32
N PRO A 174 17.81 -24.44 19.45
CA PRO A 174 16.61 -24.10 20.22
C PRO A 174 16.20 -22.61 20.20
#